data_AF-A0A1Q9NJH8-F1
#
_entry.id   AF-A0A1Q9NJH8-F1
#
_cell.length_a   1.000
_cell.length_b   1.000
_cell.length_c   1.000
_cell.angle_alpha   90.00
_cell.angle_beta   90.00
_cell.angle_gamma   90.00
#
_symmetry.space_group_name_H-M   'P 1'
#
loop_
_entity.id
_entity.type
_entity.pdbx_description
1 polymer ?
#
loop_
_entity_poly.entity_id
_entity_poly.type
_entity_poly.pdbx_seq_one_letter_code
_entity_poly.pdbx_strand_id
1 'polypeptide(L)'
;MIPFDLTMGFVVGLLIAYSAKKQLKNEQNLFSNKYLFLSALWMAIFYAPSTMWFQFEWPFWNTMYFLPPESLPGYLIWFEAMFLIIAILLGFLLAQMLIKRNKDNYPIIIAIVVSVLLIIFLLILQDRSFYVGTYSEWSTSNAEFLLDSPLFYAALIAGSVDLIPLFYILYYCYTEGKQSINT
;
A
#
# COMPACT_ATOMS: atom_id res chain seq x y z
N MET A 1 -9.28 2.39 1.20
CA MET A 1 -10.18 1.36 0.62
C MET A 1 -9.44 0.04 0.61
N ILE A 2 -9.94 -0.96 1.34
CA ILE A 2 -9.19 -2.20 1.66
C ILE A 2 -8.46 -2.82 0.43
N PRO A 3 -9.10 -3.01 -0.75
CA PRO A 3 -8.41 -3.61 -1.90
C PRO A 3 -7.26 -2.75 -2.44
N PHE A 4 -7.42 -1.42 -2.46
CA PHE A 4 -6.36 -0.50 -2.86
C PHE A 4 -5.21 -0.54 -1.86
N ASP A 5 -5.51 -0.45 -0.57
CA ASP A 5 -4.48 -0.32 0.47
C ASP A 5 -3.61 -1.58 0.55
N LEU A 6 -4.22 -2.77 0.48
CA LEU A 6 -3.48 -4.04 0.44
C LEU A 6 -2.61 -4.17 -0.82
N THR A 7 -3.16 -3.76 -1.96
CA THR A 7 -2.44 -3.83 -3.23
C THR A 7 -1.26 -2.87 -3.26
N MET A 8 -1.46 -1.65 -2.77
CA MET A 8 -0.41 -0.64 -2.64
C MET A 8 0.66 -1.08 -1.65
N GLY A 9 0.30 -1.64 -0.50
CA GLY A 9 1.26 -2.21 0.45
C GLY A 9 2.16 -3.27 -0.19
N PHE A 10 1.56 -4.20 -0.94
CA PHE A 10 2.29 -5.23 -1.68
C PHE A 10 3.23 -4.64 -2.74
N VAL A 11 2.73 -3.70 -3.57
CA VAL A 11 3.53 -3.02 -4.60
C VAL A 11 4.69 -2.27 -3.98
N VAL A 12 4.47 -1.53 -2.89
CA VAL A 12 5.52 -0.81 -2.17
C VAL A 12 6.59 -1.77 -1.65
N GLY A 13 6.20 -2.92 -1.10
CA GLY A 13 7.14 -3.97 -0.68
C GLY A 13 8.05 -4.43 -1.82
N LEU A 14 7.48 -4.67 -3.02
CA LEU A 14 8.25 -5.01 -4.22
C LEU A 14 9.25 -3.90 -4.58
N LEU A 15 8.81 -2.64 -4.56
CA LEU A 15 9.64 -1.49 -4.94
C LEU A 15 10.79 -1.24 -3.96
N ILE A 16 10.55 -1.35 -2.65
CA ILE A 16 11.60 -1.20 -1.64
C ILE A 16 12.65 -2.31 -1.81
N ALA A 17 12.23 -3.57 -1.90
CA ALA A 17 13.16 -4.68 -2.14
C ALA A 17 13.94 -4.49 -3.47
N TYR A 18 13.27 -4.05 -4.53
CA TYR A 18 13.93 -3.77 -5.81
C TYR A 18 14.95 -2.62 -5.70
N SER A 19 14.66 -1.57 -4.92
CA SER A 19 15.60 -0.46 -4.69
C SER A 19 16.85 -0.91 -3.93
N ALA A 20 16.72 -1.91 -3.04
CA ALA A 20 17.81 -2.53 -2.29
C ALA A 20 18.41 -3.77 -2.97
N LYS A 21 18.13 -4.02 -4.26
CA LYS A 21 18.43 -5.30 -4.92
C LYS A 21 19.89 -5.72 -4.85
N LYS A 22 20.83 -4.79 -4.90
CA LYS A 22 22.26 -5.11 -4.91
C LYS A 22 22.71 -5.68 -3.57
N GLN A 23 22.22 -5.10 -2.48
CA GLN A 23 22.50 -5.53 -1.12
C GLN A 23 21.79 -6.85 -0.84
N LEU A 24 20.52 -6.99 -1.27
CA LEU A 24 19.73 -8.19 -1.07
C LEU A 24 20.24 -9.45 -1.81
N LYS A 25 21.06 -9.29 -2.86
CA LYS A 25 21.72 -10.43 -3.53
C LYS A 25 22.69 -11.17 -2.59
N ASN A 26 23.38 -10.41 -1.72
CA ASN A 26 24.38 -10.95 -0.81
C ASN A 26 23.81 -11.21 0.59
N GLU A 27 22.60 -10.72 0.87
CA GLU A 27 21.93 -10.91 2.15
C GLU A 27 21.67 -12.40 2.42
N GLN A 28 22.08 -12.92 3.57
CA GLN A 28 21.89 -14.34 3.90
C GLN A 28 20.45 -14.60 4.34
N ASN A 29 19.88 -13.72 5.15
CA ASN A 29 18.59 -13.95 5.79
C ASN A 29 17.43 -13.27 5.03
N LEU A 30 16.39 -14.05 4.71
CA LEU A 30 15.18 -13.55 4.05
C LEU A 30 14.27 -12.76 5.00
N PHE A 31 14.18 -13.16 6.27
CA PHE A 31 13.21 -12.64 7.23
C PHE A 31 13.83 -11.63 8.21
N SER A 32 15.15 -11.49 8.21
CA SER A 32 15.85 -10.56 9.10
C SER A 32 16.90 -9.80 8.31
N ASN A 33 16.52 -8.64 7.79
CA ASN A 33 17.43 -7.67 7.20
C ASN A 33 16.86 -6.26 7.41
N LYS A 34 17.74 -5.26 7.38
CA LYS A 34 17.38 -3.88 7.69
C LYS A 34 16.34 -3.29 6.71
N TYR A 35 16.34 -3.72 5.45
CA TYR A 35 15.44 -3.17 4.43
C TYR A 35 14.00 -3.68 4.64
N LEU A 36 13.85 -4.95 5.01
CA LEU A 36 12.57 -5.50 5.45
C LEU A 36 12.07 -4.79 6.70
N PHE A 37 12.95 -4.55 7.68
CA PHE A 37 12.62 -3.81 8.89
C PHE A 37 12.16 -2.37 8.57
N LEU A 38 12.88 -1.63 7.74
CA LEU A 38 12.48 -0.28 7.30
C LEU A 38 11.12 -0.28 6.58
N SER A 39 10.85 -1.31 5.77
CA SER A 39 9.56 -1.47 5.09
C SER A 39 8.43 -1.67 6.11
N ALA A 40 8.61 -2.58 7.07
CA ALA A 40 7.64 -2.83 8.13
C ALA A 40 7.44 -1.59 9.02
N LEU A 41 8.51 -0.87 9.33
CA LEU A 41 8.48 0.35 10.13
C LEU A 41 7.69 1.46 9.42
N TRP A 42 7.93 1.68 8.12
CA TRP A 42 7.17 2.64 7.34
C TRP A 42 5.67 2.31 7.33
N MET A 43 5.35 1.03 7.05
CA MET A 43 3.97 0.56 7.04
C MET A 43 3.29 0.74 8.40
N ALA A 44 3.97 0.39 9.50
CA ALA A 44 3.38 0.45 10.84
C ALA A 44 3.24 1.88 11.39
N ILE A 45 4.14 2.81 11.03
CA ILE A 45 4.17 4.16 11.59
C ILE A 45 3.39 5.17 10.74
N PHE A 46 3.41 5.03 9.42
CA PHE A 46 2.81 6.03 8.52
C PHE A 46 1.55 5.48 7.87
N TYR A 47 1.69 4.43 7.06
CA TYR A 47 0.61 4.00 6.17
C TYR A 47 -0.56 3.32 6.90
N ALA A 48 -0.30 2.38 7.81
CA ALA A 48 -1.38 1.71 8.53
C ALA A 48 -2.18 2.67 9.44
N PRO A 49 -1.56 3.60 10.19
CA PRO A 49 -2.32 4.62 10.92
C PRO A 49 -3.16 5.52 10.01
N SER A 50 -2.66 5.91 8.83
CA SER A 50 -3.42 6.73 7.89
C SER A 50 -4.64 5.97 7.34
N THR A 51 -4.48 4.71 6.94
CA THR A 51 -5.60 3.86 6.45
C THR A 51 -6.62 3.58 7.56
N MET A 52 -6.17 3.32 8.79
CA MET A 52 -7.06 3.14 9.94
C MET A 52 -7.90 4.39 10.21
N TRP A 53 -7.31 5.58 10.08
CA TRP A 53 -8.04 6.83 10.22
C TRP A 53 -9.10 6.99 9.11
N PHE A 54 -8.78 6.66 7.85
CA PHE A 54 -9.78 6.66 6.77
C PHE A 54 -10.91 5.66 7.01
N GLN A 55 -10.59 4.48 7.54
CA GLN A 55 -11.60 3.46 7.90
C GLN A 55 -12.53 3.96 9.02
N PHE A 56 -12.03 4.81 9.92
CA PHE A 56 -12.83 5.40 10.98
C PHE A 56 -13.73 6.55 10.49
N GLU A 57 -13.18 7.48 9.70
CA GLU A 57 -13.89 8.69 9.25
C GLU A 57 -14.80 8.44 8.04
N TRP A 58 -14.42 7.55 7.12
CA TRP A 58 -15.19 7.22 5.91
C TRP A 58 -15.42 5.71 5.76
N PRO A 59 -16.09 5.07 6.74
CA PRO A 59 -16.18 3.61 6.80
C PRO A 59 -16.92 3.00 5.61
N PHE A 60 -18.00 3.63 5.13
CA PHE A 60 -18.77 3.15 3.97
C PHE A 60 -17.94 3.16 2.68
N TRP A 61 -17.19 4.24 2.45
CA TRP A 61 -16.33 4.36 1.28
C TRP A 61 -15.15 3.38 1.36
N ASN A 62 -14.56 3.20 2.54
CA ASN A 62 -13.42 2.30 2.68
C ASN A 62 -13.82 0.82 2.48
N THR A 63 -15.02 0.41 2.91
CA THR A 63 -15.61 -0.91 2.57
C THR A 63 -16.16 -0.98 1.14
N MET A 64 -16.02 0.08 0.35
CA MET A 64 -16.57 0.23 -1.01
C MET A 64 -18.07 -0.09 -1.09
N TYR A 65 -18.81 0.19 -0.02
CA TYR A 65 -20.25 -0.11 0.10
C TYR A 65 -20.59 -1.59 -0.10
N PHE A 66 -19.64 -2.52 0.07
CA PHE A 66 -19.91 -3.95 -0.01
C PHE A 66 -20.57 -4.48 1.26
N LEU A 67 -20.24 -3.88 2.40
CA LEU A 67 -20.74 -4.26 3.71
C LEU A 67 -21.14 -2.99 4.49
N PRO A 68 -22.32 -2.98 5.14
CA PRO A 68 -22.71 -1.88 6.01
C PRO A 68 -21.77 -1.86 7.24
N PRO A 69 -21.07 -0.75 7.53
CA PRO A 69 -20.13 -0.65 8.64
C PRO A 69 -20.72 -1.00 10.00
N GLU A 70 -22.01 -0.77 10.20
CA GLU A 70 -22.74 -1.08 11.44
C GLU A 70 -22.80 -2.59 11.72
N SER A 71 -22.66 -3.41 10.68
CA SER A 71 -22.59 -4.87 10.81
C SER A 71 -21.17 -5.38 11.08
N LEU A 72 -20.15 -4.51 10.95
CA LEU A 72 -18.76 -4.90 11.11
C LEU A 72 -18.30 -4.70 12.55
N PRO A 73 -17.59 -5.66 13.13
CA PRO A 73 -17.03 -5.49 14.45
C PRO A 73 -15.95 -4.39 14.44
N GLY A 74 -15.93 -3.53 15.46
CA GLY A 74 -14.95 -2.44 15.55
C GLY A 74 -13.48 -2.90 15.57
N TYR A 75 -13.21 -4.15 15.93
CA TYR A 75 -11.85 -4.70 15.88
C TYR A 75 -11.34 -5.00 14.46
N LEU A 76 -12.19 -4.92 13.43
CA LEU A 76 -11.82 -5.17 12.03
C LEU A 76 -10.73 -4.20 11.55
N ILE A 77 -10.70 -2.98 12.08
CA ILE A 77 -9.67 -1.97 11.81
C ILE A 77 -8.26 -2.51 12.15
N TRP A 78 -8.13 -3.27 13.25
CA TRP A 78 -6.84 -3.87 13.64
C TRP A 78 -6.44 -5.01 12.70
N PHE A 79 -7.40 -5.79 12.23
CA PHE A 79 -7.15 -6.84 11.23
C PHE A 79 -6.68 -6.23 9.91
N GLU A 80 -7.31 -5.13 9.46
CA GLU A 80 -6.89 -4.41 8.27
C GLU A 80 -5.43 -3.93 8.39
N ALA A 81 -5.08 -3.26 9.50
CA ALA A 81 -3.71 -2.84 9.77
C ALA A 81 -2.71 -4.01 9.75
N MET A 82 -3.09 -5.15 10.34
CA MET A 82 -2.27 -6.37 10.30
C MET A 82 -2.12 -6.91 8.88
N PHE A 83 -3.19 -6.92 8.07
CA PHE A 83 -3.13 -7.36 6.67
C PHE A 83 -2.30 -6.42 5.80
N LEU A 84 -2.27 -5.13 6.08
CA LEU A 84 -1.39 -4.17 5.40
C LEU A 84 0.09 -4.47 5.67
N ILE A 85 0.43 -4.74 6.93
CA ILE A 85 1.77 -5.20 7.31
C ILE A 85 2.11 -6.51 6.60
N ILE A 86 1.20 -7.49 6.59
CA ILE A 86 1.42 -8.74 5.86
C ILE A 86 1.62 -8.48 4.36
N ALA A 87 0.82 -7.61 3.75
CA ALA A 87 0.89 -7.33 2.31
C ALA A 87 2.26 -6.76 1.90
N ILE A 88 2.78 -5.77 2.64
CA ILE A 88 4.12 -5.23 2.36
C ILE A 88 5.23 -6.26 2.58
N LEU A 89 5.12 -7.07 3.63
CA LEU A 89 6.10 -8.14 3.89
C LEU A 89 6.09 -9.18 2.76
N LEU A 90 4.91 -9.59 2.28
CA LEU A 90 4.78 -10.53 1.17
C LEU A 90 5.37 -9.97 -0.13
N GLY A 91 5.09 -8.70 -0.45
CA GLY A 91 5.68 -8.03 -1.61
C GLY A 91 7.19 -7.98 -1.52
N PHE A 92 7.72 -7.57 -0.37
CA PHE A 92 9.16 -7.50 -0.14
C PHE A 92 9.82 -8.88 -0.26
N LEU A 93 9.31 -9.89 0.43
CA LEU A 93 9.87 -11.24 0.45
C LEU A 93 9.85 -11.88 -0.94
N LEU A 94 8.76 -11.70 -1.70
CA LEU A 94 8.68 -12.17 -3.07
C LEU A 94 9.76 -11.53 -3.96
N ALA A 95 9.93 -10.21 -3.87
CA ALA A 95 10.98 -9.51 -4.62
C ALA A 95 12.37 -10.00 -4.22
N GLN A 96 12.66 -10.13 -2.92
CA GLN A 96 13.95 -10.64 -2.43
C GLN A 96 14.23 -12.06 -2.96
N MET A 97 13.23 -12.95 -2.95
CA MET A 97 13.35 -14.30 -3.50
C MET A 97 13.65 -14.29 -5.00
N LEU A 98 13.02 -13.40 -5.76
CA LEU A 98 13.26 -13.27 -7.21
C LEU A 98 14.66 -12.71 -7.50
N ILE A 99 15.10 -11.69 -6.76
CA ILE A 99 16.43 -11.08 -6.86
C ILE A 99 17.53 -12.12 -6.58
N LYS A 100 17.38 -12.93 -5.52
CA LYS A 100 18.33 -14.02 -5.21
C LYS A 100 18.38 -15.11 -6.27
N ARG A 101 17.34 -15.25 -7.10
CA ARG A 101 17.27 -16.19 -8.24
C ARG A 101 17.74 -15.55 -9.56
N ASN A 102 18.41 -14.39 -9.51
CA ASN A 102 18.84 -13.61 -10.68
C ASN A 102 17.68 -13.19 -11.61
N LYS A 103 16.46 -13.09 -11.08
CA LYS A 103 15.26 -12.62 -11.81
C LYS A 103 15.00 -11.14 -11.52
N ASP A 104 16.02 -10.31 -11.63
CA ASP A 104 16.03 -8.92 -11.14
C ASP A 104 14.90 -8.05 -11.70
N ASN A 105 14.44 -8.29 -12.92
CA ASN A 105 13.40 -7.48 -13.57
C ASN A 105 11.97 -7.85 -13.15
N TYR A 106 11.76 -9.06 -12.62
CA TYR A 106 10.42 -9.56 -12.31
C TYR A 106 9.70 -8.76 -11.22
N PRO A 107 10.34 -8.27 -10.14
CA PRO A 107 9.68 -7.42 -9.15
C PRO A 107 8.99 -6.20 -9.77
N ILE A 108 9.64 -5.52 -10.73
CA ILE A 108 9.06 -4.37 -11.42
C ILE A 108 7.92 -4.79 -12.36
N ILE A 109 8.08 -5.88 -13.10
CA ILE A 109 7.01 -6.41 -13.96
C ILE A 109 5.77 -6.73 -13.14
N ILE A 110 5.93 -7.41 -12.00
CA ILE A 110 4.84 -7.76 -11.09
C ILE A 110 4.20 -6.48 -10.53
N ALA A 111 5.01 -5.51 -10.07
CA ALA A 111 4.49 -4.24 -9.57
C ALA A 111 3.63 -3.51 -10.62
N ILE A 112 4.09 -3.46 -11.87
CA ILE A 112 3.32 -2.87 -12.98
C ILE A 112 2.03 -3.65 -13.23
N VAL A 113 2.10 -4.97 -13.37
CA VAL A 113 0.92 -5.81 -13.65
C VAL A 113 -0.13 -5.65 -12.54
N VAL A 114 0.29 -5.74 -11.27
CA VAL A 114 -0.59 -5.60 -10.12
C VAL A 114 -1.21 -4.19 -10.06
N SER A 115 -0.43 -3.15 -10.34
CA SER A 115 -0.93 -1.76 -10.39
C SER A 115 -1.94 -1.55 -11.52
N VAL A 116 -1.71 -2.14 -12.70
CA VAL A 116 -2.64 -2.09 -13.83
C VAL A 116 -3.95 -2.82 -13.48
N LEU A 117 -3.86 -4.00 -12.86
CA LEU A 117 -5.04 -4.73 -12.40
C LEU A 117 -5.84 -3.94 -11.36
N LEU A 118 -5.17 -3.22 -10.46
CA LEU A 118 -5.83 -2.32 -9.51
C LEU A 118 -6.55 -1.17 -10.23
N ILE A 119 -5.90 -0.53 -11.20
CA ILE A 119 -6.55 0.54 -11.99
C ILE A 119 -7.80 0.01 -12.70
N ILE A 120 -7.70 -1.17 -13.34
CA ILE A 120 -8.85 -1.81 -13.98
C ILE A 120 -9.96 -2.08 -12.97
N PHE A 121 -9.63 -2.60 -11.79
CA PHE A 121 -10.58 -2.84 -10.72
C PHE A 121 -11.30 -1.56 -10.27
N LEU A 122 -10.57 -0.46 -10.07
CA LEU A 122 -11.15 0.84 -9.70
C LEU A 122 -12.04 1.42 -10.80
N LEU A 123 -11.70 1.22 -12.07
CA LEU A 123 -12.52 1.66 -13.20
C LEU A 123 -13.80 0.84 -13.35
N ILE A 124 -13.73 -0.48 -13.15
CA ILE A 124 -14.92 -1.35 -13.14
C ILE A 124 -15.86 -0.95 -11.99
N LEU A 125 -15.29 -0.56 -10.85
CA LEU A 125 -16.04 -0.14 -9.66
C LEU A 125 -16.02 1.38 -9.47
N GLN A 126 -16.04 2.14 -10.56
CA GLN A 126 -15.92 3.61 -10.48
C GLN A 126 -16.99 4.24 -9.59
N ASP A 127 -18.23 3.75 -9.66
CA ASP A 127 -19.37 4.28 -8.88
C ASP A 127 -19.18 4.09 -7.37
N ARG A 128 -18.36 3.11 -6.97
CA ARG A 128 -18.02 2.85 -5.55
C ARG A 128 -16.71 3.53 -5.14
N SER A 129 -15.78 3.66 -6.08
CA SER A 129 -14.42 4.14 -5.80
C SER A 129 -14.35 5.66 -5.73
N PHE A 130 -15.12 6.34 -6.58
CA PHE A 130 -15.03 7.80 -6.76
C PHE A 130 -16.23 8.58 -6.21
N TYR A 131 -17.12 7.94 -5.45
CA TYR A 131 -18.24 8.62 -4.79
C TYR A 131 -18.25 8.34 -3.30
N VAL A 132 -18.43 9.39 -2.51
CA VAL A 132 -18.29 9.41 -1.06
C VAL A 132 -19.61 9.79 -0.41
N GLY A 133 -20.06 8.98 0.53
CA GLY A 133 -21.28 9.22 1.28
C GLY A 133 -21.64 8.01 2.15
N THR A 134 -22.86 8.04 2.67
CA THR A 134 -23.51 6.89 3.31
C THR A 134 -23.96 5.87 2.26
N TYR A 135 -24.27 4.65 2.69
CA TYR A 135 -24.86 3.63 1.80
C TYR A 135 -26.15 4.12 1.13
N SER A 136 -27.00 4.85 1.87
CA SER A 136 -28.26 5.39 1.33
C SER A 136 -28.00 6.43 0.24
N GLU A 137 -27.10 7.38 0.48
CA GLU A 137 -26.74 8.41 -0.51
C GLU A 137 -26.14 7.78 -1.77
N TRP A 138 -25.21 6.83 -1.61
CA TRP A 138 -24.62 6.11 -2.73
C TRP A 138 -25.66 5.33 -3.54
N SER A 139 -26.53 4.56 -2.87
CA SER A 139 -27.57 3.74 -3.53
C SER A 139 -28.64 4.55 -4.25
N THR A 140 -28.80 5.83 -3.90
CA THR A 140 -29.76 6.77 -4.52
C THR A 140 -29.09 7.75 -5.47
N SER A 141 -27.81 7.55 -5.81
CA SER A 141 -27.00 8.44 -6.65
C SER A 141 -26.89 9.88 -6.14
N ASN A 142 -27.02 10.07 -4.83
CA ASN A 142 -26.87 11.35 -4.14
C ASN A 142 -25.50 11.49 -3.44
N ALA A 143 -24.62 10.48 -3.53
CA ALA A 143 -23.27 10.55 -3.00
C ALA A 143 -22.44 11.61 -3.74
N GLU A 144 -21.56 12.28 -3.01
CA GLU A 144 -20.70 13.34 -3.55
C GLU A 144 -19.55 12.73 -4.35
N PHE A 145 -19.15 13.40 -5.43
CA PHE A 145 -17.96 12.99 -6.17
C PHE A 145 -16.70 13.21 -5.34
N LEU A 146 -15.75 12.28 -5.39
CA LEU A 146 -14.56 12.25 -4.53
C LEU A 146 -13.82 13.58 -4.51
N LEU A 147 -13.58 14.18 -5.68
CA LEU A 147 -12.81 15.43 -5.81
C LEU A 147 -13.47 16.64 -5.14
N ASP A 148 -14.79 16.60 -4.98
CA ASP A 148 -15.55 17.67 -4.33
C ASP A 148 -15.64 17.45 -2.80
N SER A 149 -15.46 16.21 -2.36
CA SER A 149 -15.60 15.82 -0.96
C SER A 149 -14.40 16.19 -0.06
N PRO A 150 -14.60 16.34 1.27
CA PRO A 150 -13.52 16.50 2.24
C PRO A 150 -12.50 15.34 2.24
N LEU A 151 -12.94 14.14 1.83
CA LEU A 151 -12.08 12.95 1.74
C LEU A 151 -10.90 13.17 0.79
N PHE A 152 -11.08 13.91 -0.32
CA PHE A 152 -10.00 14.16 -1.26
C PHE A 152 -8.86 14.98 -0.64
N TYR A 153 -9.17 16.05 0.08
CA TYR A 153 -8.17 16.86 0.77
C TYR A 153 -7.46 16.07 1.87
N ALA A 154 -8.22 15.27 2.62
CA ALA A 154 -7.68 14.34 3.60
C ALA A 154 -6.70 13.34 2.95
N ALA A 155 -7.07 12.76 1.80
CA ALA A 155 -6.23 11.84 1.03
C ALA A 155 -4.95 12.50 0.50
N LEU A 156 -4.99 13.78 0.09
CA LEU A 156 -3.79 14.51 -0.32
C LEU A 156 -2.80 14.71 0.84
N ILE A 157 -3.31 15.06 2.02
CA ILE A 157 -2.48 15.26 3.21
C ILE A 157 -1.88 13.93 3.66
N ALA A 158 -2.72 12.91 3.85
CA ALA A 158 -2.28 11.57 4.24
C ALA A 158 -1.29 10.99 3.21
N GLY A 159 -1.62 11.09 1.91
CA GLY A 159 -0.73 10.66 0.84
C GLY A 159 0.63 11.37 0.88
N SER A 160 0.68 12.66 1.21
CA SER A 160 1.95 13.38 1.39
C SER A 160 2.75 12.85 2.58
N VAL A 161 2.07 12.63 3.73
CA VAL A 161 2.68 12.07 4.95
C VAL A 161 3.23 10.66 4.70
N ASP A 162 2.55 9.86 3.88
CA ASP A 162 2.95 8.48 3.57
C ASP A 162 4.06 8.42 2.51
N LEU A 163 3.96 9.25 1.46
CA LEU A 163 4.86 9.21 0.31
C LEU A 163 6.24 9.83 0.61
N ILE A 164 6.32 10.90 1.40
CA ILE A 164 7.61 11.53 1.75
C ILE A 164 8.60 10.54 2.39
N PRO A 165 8.26 9.84 3.50
CA PRO A 165 9.16 8.86 4.11
C PRO A 165 9.39 7.66 3.20
N LEU A 166 8.40 7.25 2.39
CA LEU A 166 8.59 6.20 1.40
C LEU A 166 9.66 6.57 0.37
N PHE A 167 9.56 7.76 -0.23
CA PHE A 167 10.56 8.25 -1.19
C PHE A 167 11.94 8.34 -0.58
N TYR A 168 12.04 8.77 0.69
CA TYR A 168 13.29 8.75 1.43
C TYR A 168 13.87 7.34 1.56
N ILE A 169 13.06 6.34 1.94
CA ILE A 169 13.51 4.94 2.05
C ILE A 169 13.97 4.40 0.69
N LEU A 170 13.19 4.62 -0.37
CA LEU A 170 13.54 4.19 -1.72
C LEU A 170 14.87 4.81 -2.18
N TYR A 171 15.05 6.10 -1.93
CA TYR A 171 16.29 6.81 -2.24
C TYR A 171 17.47 6.27 -1.42
N TYR A 172 17.29 6.12 -0.11
CA TYR A 172 18.31 5.57 0.80
C TYR A 172 18.79 4.18 0.33
N CYS A 173 17.85 3.24 0.12
CA CYS A 173 18.15 1.90 -0.37
C CYS A 173 18.91 1.90 -1.70
N TYR A 174 18.50 2.76 -2.63
CA TYR A 174 19.14 2.91 -3.93
C TYR A 174 20.57 3.47 -3.84
N THR A 175 20.78 4.51 -3.05
CA THR A 175 22.10 5.16 -2.88
C THR A 175 23.11 4.24 -2.21
N GLU A 176 22.69 3.52 -1.18
CA GLU A 176 23.55 2.56 -0.49
C GLU A 176 24.04 1.44 -1.44
N GLY A 177 23.17 0.97 -2.33
CA GLY A 177 23.55 -0.04 -3.33
C GLY A 177 24.52 0.49 -4.39
N LYS A 178 24.63 1.81 -4.58
CA LYS A 178 25.70 2.38 -5.43
C LYS A 178 27.05 2.32 -4.73
N GLN A 179 27.09 2.58 -3.44
CA GLN A 179 28.33 2.61 -2.66
C GLN A 179 28.96 1.21 -2.55
N SER A 180 28.15 0.16 -2.42
CA SER A 180 28.62 -1.22 -2.29
C SER A 180 29.33 -1.80 -3.53
N ILE A 181 29.33 -1.09 -4.67
CA ILE A 181 30.06 -1.51 -5.89
C ILE A 181 31.48 -0.92 -5.91
N ASN A 182 31.70 0.19 -5.22
CA ASN A 182 32.97 0.91 -5.25
C ASN A 182 33.96 0.45 -4.17
N THR A 183 33.59 -0.56 -3.38
CA THR A 183 34.37 -1.18 -2.31
C THR A 183 34.63 -2.64 -2.65
#